data_AF-A0A521GL44-F1
#
_entry.id   AF-A0A521GL44-F1
#
_cell.length_a   1.000
_cell.length_b   1.000
_cell.length_c   1.000
_cell.angle_alpha   90.00
_cell.angle_beta   90.00
_cell.angle_gamma   90.00
#
_symmetry.space_group_name_H-M   'P 1'
#
loop_
_entity.id
_entity.type
_entity.pdbx_description
1 polymer ?
#
loop_
_entity_poly.entity_id
_entity_poly.type
_entity_poly.pdbx_seq_one_letter_code
_entity_poly.pdbx_strand_id
1 'polypeptide(L)'
;MEKPIDLAAPQHFAWRFKQKNGNQLLPPGPLAEHLDPRDILTALRYHLTLKQPEGHLLSSWQHVEYALNQHVTELDDDMRRKYIDDVMHLLAGILNIDGTRATNSDSSLYIDALSLNSFLPLFTKRALGKVATRQDCAQLYASTGVILDQLGRPRSSQLDVSYRKTKQSENLARALAARTLQPELIMYIASPREEGSNQPDLNHDSYFIKQGVKLPIQKKLIDIKRAYSHPVQVLYVEPTAQHALMRADIEVPDAKYIGDFPATVLLSAFVADEAMGRELARDETLAINIASRSIAARFRFADSLAA
;
A
#
# COMPACT_ATOMS: atom_id res chain seq x y z
N MET A 1 47.04 18.88 -12.40
CA MET A 1 45.80 18.72 -13.17
C MET A 1 45.15 17.43 -12.68
N GLU A 2 44.35 17.53 -11.63
CA GLU A 2 43.57 16.40 -11.12
C GLU A 2 42.24 16.37 -11.87
N LYS A 3 41.92 15.23 -12.47
CA LYS A 3 40.61 15.02 -13.10
C LYS A 3 39.54 15.01 -12.00
N PRO A 4 38.41 15.71 -12.18
CA PRO A 4 37.32 15.58 -11.25
C PRO A 4 36.78 14.15 -11.30
N ILE A 5 36.60 13.57 -10.12
CA ILE A 5 35.87 12.33 -9.93
C ILE A 5 34.45 12.58 -10.44
N ASP A 6 34.09 11.88 -11.50
CA ASP A 6 32.72 11.82 -12.01
C ASP A 6 31.89 11.12 -10.92
N LEU A 7 31.26 11.92 -10.05
CA LEU A 7 30.26 11.46 -9.11
C LEU A 7 29.08 10.99 -9.96
N ALA A 8 29.13 9.71 -10.33
CA ALA A 8 28.02 8.99 -10.94
C ALA A 8 26.74 9.41 -10.23
N ALA A 9 25.82 10.01 -11.00
CA ALA A 9 24.51 10.41 -10.52
C ALA A 9 23.91 9.23 -9.71
N PRO A 10 23.29 9.50 -8.55
CA PRO A 10 22.71 8.44 -7.74
C PRO A 10 21.79 7.62 -8.63
N GLN A 11 22.07 6.32 -8.73
CA GLN A 11 21.25 5.39 -9.47
C GLN A 11 19.83 5.48 -8.91
N HIS A 12 18.95 6.13 -9.69
CA HIS A 12 17.54 6.27 -9.39
C HIS A 12 16.87 4.90 -9.40
N PHE A 13 16.92 4.18 -8.28
CA PHE A 13 16.04 3.04 -7.99
C PHE A 13 14.87 3.52 -7.13
N ALA A 14 14.20 4.57 -7.61
CA ALA A 14 12.81 4.79 -7.28
C ALA A 14 12.02 4.09 -8.37
N TRP A 15 11.38 2.97 -8.04
CA TRP A 15 10.44 2.27 -8.92
C TRP A 15 9.38 3.26 -9.39
N ARG A 16 9.62 3.83 -10.57
CA ARG A 16 8.62 4.47 -11.39
C ARG A 16 8.51 3.56 -12.58
N PHE A 17 7.33 2.98 -12.79
CA PHE A 17 6.99 2.46 -14.10
C PHE A 17 7.53 3.46 -15.12
N LYS A 18 8.29 3.01 -16.14
CA LYS A 18 8.56 3.88 -17.27
C LYS A 18 7.19 4.20 -17.88
N GLN A 19 6.61 5.29 -17.39
CA GLN A 19 5.22 5.76 -17.59
C GLN A 19 4.85 5.89 -19.07
N LYS A 20 5.85 5.85 -19.97
CA LYS A 20 5.67 6.05 -21.40
C LYS A 20 4.68 5.08 -22.05
N ASN A 21 4.61 3.81 -21.60
CA ASN A 21 3.71 2.83 -22.24
C ASN A 21 2.49 2.45 -21.38
N GLY A 22 2.61 2.43 -20.05
CA GLY A 22 1.49 2.08 -19.15
C GLY A 22 0.37 3.11 -19.14
N ASN A 23 0.71 4.41 -19.14
CA ASN A 23 -0.27 5.50 -19.19
C ASN A 23 -1.00 5.58 -20.55
N GLN A 24 -0.47 4.94 -21.60
CA GLN A 24 -1.15 4.82 -22.90
C GLN A 24 -2.17 3.68 -22.91
N LEU A 25 -2.03 2.70 -22.02
CA LEU A 25 -2.87 1.49 -21.99
C LEU A 25 -3.97 1.57 -20.93
N LEU A 26 -3.75 2.33 -19.86
CA LEU A 26 -4.79 2.69 -18.89
C LEU A 26 -4.67 4.17 -18.52
N PRO A 27 -5.55 5.04 -19.05
CA PRO A 27 -5.55 6.42 -18.61
C PRO A 27 -5.90 6.50 -17.11
N PRO A 28 -5.43 7.54 -16.40
CA PRO A 28 -5.88 7.79 -15.05
C PRO A 28 -7.41 7.92 -15.03
N GLY A 29 -8.05 7.21 -14.10
CA GLY A 29 -9.51 7.11 -14.02
C GLY A 29 -9.97 6.75 -12.61
N PRO A 30 -11.29 6.60 -12.40
CA PRO A 30 -11.89 6.23 -11.12
C PRO A 30 -11.44 4.82 -10.64
N LEU A 31 -12.13 4.29 -9.62
CA LEU A 31 -11.98 2.90 -9.20
C LEU A 31 -12.14 1.94 -10.40
N ALA A 32 -11.44 0.81 -10.36
CA ALA A 32 -11.41 -0.18 -11.45
C ALA A 32 -12.83 -0.69 -11.81
N GLU A 33 -13.72 -0.70 -10.82
CA GLU A 33 -15.16 -0.96 -10.92
C GLU A 33 -15.85 -0.16 -12.04
N HIS A 34 -15.36 1.04 -12.37
CA HIS A 34 -16.02 2.04 -13.21
C HIS A 34 -15.28 2.37 -14.53
N LEU A 35 -14.17 1.68 -14.84
CA LEU A 35 -13.44 1.94 -16.08
C LEU A 35 -14.15 1.31 -17.29
N ASP A 36 -13.82 1.81 -18.50
CA ASP A 36 -14.27 1.18 -19.75
C ASP A 36 -13.68 -0.25 -19.83
N PRO A 37 -14.53 -1.28 -20.02
CA PRO A 37 -14.09 -2.66 -20.20
C PRO A 37 -12.99 -2.85 -21.26
N ARG A 38 -13.00 -2.03 -22.32
CA ARG A 38 -12.01 -2.10 -23.41
C ARG A 38 -10.61 -1.74 -22.94
N ASP A 39 -10.50 -0.74 -22.07
CA ASP A 39 -9.21 -0.27 -21.56
C ASP A 39 -8.59 -1.31 -20.64
N ILE A 40 -9.37 -1.85 -19.69
CA ILE A 40 -8.88 -2.90 -18.78
C ILE A 40 -8.50 -4.17 -19.55
N LEU A 41 -9.32 -4.61 -20.51
CA LEU A 41 -9.01 -5.80 -21.29
C LEU A 41 -7.72 -5.63 -22.11
N THR A 42 -7.51 -4.45 -22.68
CA THR A 42 -6.28 -4.13 -23.44
C THR A 42 -5.05 -4.18 -22.53
N ALA A 43 -5.15 -3.62 -21.33
CA ALA A 43 -4.08 -3.62 -20.35
C ALA A 43 -3.76 -5.03 -19.83
N LEU A 44 -4.79 -5.83 -19.53
CA LEU A 44 -4.63 -7.23 -19.13
C LEU A 44 -3.86 -8.02 -20.19
N ARG A 45 -4.29 -7.93 -21.46
CA ARG A 45 -3.65 -8.63 -22.59
C ARG A 45 -2.19 -8.22 -22.78
N TYR A 46 -1.88 -6.94 -22.63
CA TYR A 46 -0.50 -6.45 -22.77
C TYR A 46 0.40 -7.00 -21.66
N HIS A 47 -0.01 -6.89 -20.39
CA HIS A 47 0.85 -7.23 -19.26
C HIS A 47 1.07 -8.74 -19.13
N LEU A 48 0.12 -9.58 -19.55
CA LEU A 48 0.29 -11.04 -19.66
C LEU A 48 1.51 -11.47 -20.50
N THR A 49 2.04 -10.60 -21.37
CA THR A 49 3.23 -10.90 -22.17
C THR A 49 4.56 -10.68 -21.42
N LEU A 50 4.52 -10.04 -20.25
CA LEU A 50 5.70 -9.67 -19.47
C LEU A 50 6.09 -10.80 -18.50
N LYS A 51 7.21 -11.49 -18.79
CA LYS A 51 7.68 -12.66 -18.04
C LYS A 51 8.69 -12.37 -16.92
N GLN A 52 8.99 -11.11 -16.67
CA GLN A 52 9.93 -10.69 -15.61
C GLN A 52 9.16 -10.46 -14.30
N PRO A 53 9.82 -10.53 -13.13
CA PRO A 53 9.17 -10.31 -11.82
C PRO A 53 8.36 -9.01 -11.73
N GLU A 54 8.87 -7.92 -12.30
CA GLU A 54 8.18 -6.63 -12.46
C GLU A 54 6.86 -6.80 -13.23
N GLY A 55 6.91 -7.57 -14.31
CA GLY A 55 5.79 -7.89 -15.19
C GLY A 55 4.75 -8.76 -14.48
N HIS A 56 5.18 -9.65 -13.58
CA HIS A 56 4.26 -10.44 -12.77
C HIS A 56 3.49 -9.57 -11.77
N LEU A 57 4.13 -8.58 -11.12
CA LEU A 57 3.44 -7.67 -10.21
C LEU A 57 2.43 -6.80 -10.97
N LEU A 58 2.82 -6.28 -12.13
CA LEU A 58 1.91 -5.53 -12.99
C LEU A 58 0.73 -6.37 -13.44
N SER A 59 1.00 -7.58 -13.94
CA SER A 59 -0.04 -8.51 -14.38
C SER A 59 -0.99 -8.83 -13.24
N SER A 60 -0.47 -9.03 -12.03
CA SER A 60 -1.26 -9.25 -10.81
C SER A 60 -2.27 -8.12 -10.60
N TRP A 61 -1.81 -6.86 -10.66
CA TRP A 61 -2.71 -5.71 -10.56
C TRP A 61 -3.76 -5.68 -11.67
N GLN A 62 -3.39 -6.02 -12.91
CA GLN A 62 -4.35 -6.04 -14.02
C GLN A 62 -5.42 -7.11 -13.86
N HIS A 63 -5.07 -8.28 -13.30
CA HIS A 63 -6.07 -9.31 -12.98
C HIS A 63 -7.02 -8.83 -11.87
N VAL A 64 -6.50 -8.16 -10.84
CA VAL A 64 -7.34 -7.54 -9.80
C VAL A 64 -8.28 -6.49 -10.40
N GLU A 65 -7.77 -5.55 -11.19
CA GLU A 65 -8.60 -4.50 -11.80
C GLU A 65 -9.67 -5.07 -12.73
N TYR A 66 -9.33 -6.10 -13.53
CA TYR A 66 -10.28 -6.78 -14.39
C TYR A 66 -11.37 -7.51 -13.59
N ALA A 67 -11.00 -8.23 -12.54
CA ALA A 67 -11.94 -8.91 -11.66
C ALA A 67 -12.87 -7.93 -10.91
N LEU A 68 -12.38 -6.72 -10.57
CA LEU A 68 -13.17 -5.68 -9.91
C LEU A 68 -14.15 -4.98 -10.84
N ASN A 69 -13.89 -4.93 -12.15
CA ASN A 69 -14.70 -4.15 -13.08
C ASN A 69 -16.15 -4.66 -13.17
N GLN A 70 -17.12 -3.79 -12.91
CA GLN A 70 -18.55 -4.16 -12.88
C GLN A 70 -19.22 -4.00 -14.25
N HIS A 71 -18.52 -3.46 -15.24
CA HIS A 71 -19.02 -3.20 -16.59
C HIS A 71 -18.63 -4.29 -17.60
N VAL A 72 -17.68 -5.18 -17.26
CA VAL A 72 -17.39 -6.37 -18.07
C VAL A 72 -18.53 -7.38 -17.88
N THR A 73 -19.43 -7.45 -18.86
CA THR A 73 -20.65 -8.26 -18.81
C THR A 73 -20.40 -9.77 -18.88
N GLU A 74 -19.25 -10.17 -19.38
CA GLU A 74 -18.84 -11.56 -19.56
C GLU A 74 -18.27 -12.19 -18.28
N LEU A 75 -18.07 -11.42 -17.21
CA LEU A 75 -17.53 -11.90 -15.95
C LEU A 75 -18.64 -12.28 -14.97
N ASP A 76 -18.87 -13.58 -14.83
CA ASP A 76 -19.60 -14.15 -13.70
C ASP A 76 -18.72 -14.23 -12.44
N ASP A 77 -19.33 -14.61 -11.31
CA ASP A 77 -18.67 -14.72 -10.01
C ASP A 77 -17.48 -15.71 -10.03
N ASP A 78 -17.59 -16.80 -10.77
CA ASP A 78 -16.56 -17.83 -10.84
C ASP A 78 -15.35 -17.35 -11.64
N MET A 79 -15.58 -16.65 -12.75
CA MET A 79 -14.51 -16.00 -13.52
C MET A 79 -13.83 -14.91 -12.70
N ARG A 80 -14.58 -14.08 -11.96
CA ARG A 80 -13.99 -13.05 -11.06
C ARG A 80 -13.07 -13.67 -10.02
N ARG A 81 -13.49 -14.77 -9.40
CA ARG A 81 -12.64 -15.54 -8.47
C ARG A 81 -11.41 -16.07 -9.16
N LYS A 82 -11.57 -16.69 -10.33
CA LYS A 82 -10.46 -17.25 -11.10
C LYS A 82 -9.40 -16.18 -11.40
N TYR A 83 -9.80 -14.98 -11.85
CA TYR A 83 -8.84 -13.91 -12.11
C TYR A 83 -8.07 -13.49 -10.87
N ILE A 84 -8.72 -13.46 -9.69
CA ILE A 84 -8.04 -13.16 -8.43
C ILE A 84 -7.16 -14.33 -7.98
N ASP A 85 -7.57 -15.57 -8.20
CA ASP A 85 -6.75 -16.75 -7.90
C ASP A 85 -5.50 -16.83 -8.82
N ASP A 86 -5.61 -16.38 -10.07
CA ASP A 86 -4.48 -16.25 -10.99
C ASP A 86 -3.44 -15.23 -10.46
N VAL A 87 -3.86 -14.24 -9.66
CA VAL A 87 -2.94 -13.29 -9.00
C VAL A 87 -1.98 -14.01 -8.06
N MET A 88 -2.47 -14.97 -7.27
CA MET A 88 -1.62 -15.75 -6.36
C MET A 88 -0.50 -16.46 -7.11
N HIS A 89 -0.80 -17.04 -8.27
CA HIS A 89 0.17 -17.74 -9.11
C HIS A 89 1.25 -16.78 -9.63
N LEU A 90 0.87 -15.57 -10.04
CA LEU A 90 1.79 -14.54 -10.50
C LEU A 90 2.68 -14.02 -9.36
N LEU A 91 2.09 -13.78 -8.18
CA LEU A 91 2.82 -13.34 -6.99
C LEU A 91 3.75 -14.43 -6.43
N ALA A 92 3.42 -15.71 -6.57
CA ALA A 92 4.30 -16.82 -6.18
C ALA A 92 5.66 -16.75 -6.90
N GLY A 93 5.67 -16.29 -8.16
CA GLY A 93 6.89 -16.06 -8.94
C GLY A 93 7.79 -14.93 -8.41
N ILE A 94 7.27 -14.06 -7.53
CA ILE A 94 8.01 -12.99 -6.86
C ILE A 94 8.38 -13.41 -5.43
N LEU A 95 7.40 -13.95 -4.70
CA LEU A 95 7.53 -14.33 -3.30
C LEU A 95 8.35 -15.61 -3.10
N ASN A 96 8.66 -16.33 -4.20
CA ASN A 96 9.43 -17.57 -4.22
C ASN A 96 8.86 -18.63 -3.25
N ILE A 97 7.55 -18.88 -3.36
CA ILE A 97 6.83 -19.87 -2.54
C ILE A 97 7.39 -21.29 -2.75
N ASP A 98 8.07 -21.53 -3.88
CA ASP A 98 8.65 -22.83 -4.26
C ASP A 98 10.15 -22.98 -3.96
N GLY A 99 10.77 -22.04 -3.22
CA GLY A 99 12.11 -22.22 -2.63
C GLY A 99 13.30 -22.23 -3.59
N THR A 100 13.14 -21.99 -4.90
CA THR A 100 14.21 -22.21 -5.90
C THR A 100 14.99 -20.98 -6.36
N ARG A 101 14.70 -19.75 -5.92
CA ARG A 101 15.59 -18.59 -6.14
C ARG A 101 15.59 -17.61 -4.97
N ALA A 102 16.51 -17.78 -4.03
CA ALA A 102 16.71 -16.84 -2.94
C ALA A 102 18.15 -16.31 -2.93
N THR A 103 18.45 -15.32 -3.78
CA THR A 103 19.60 -14.42 -3.55
C THR A 103 19.49 -13.05 -4.24
N ASN A 104 18.65 -12.87 -5.28
CA ASN A 104 18.66 -11.63 -6.09
C ASN A 104 17.28 -10.97 -6.34
N SER A 105 16.20 -11.33 -5.62
CA SER A 105 14.92 -10.64 -5.78
C SER A 105 14.97 -9.23 -5.17
N ASP A 106 14.60 -8.21 -5.94
CA ASP A 106 14.51 -6.83 -5.45
C ASP A 106 13.61 -6.78 -4.21
N SER A 107 14.16 -6.29 -3.09
CA SER A 107 13.45 -6.22 -1.81
C SER A 107 12.20 -5.33 -1.88
N SER A 108 12.18 -4.33 -2.77
CA SER A 108 11.02 -3.46 -2.95
C SER A 108 9.87 -4.23 -3.60
N LEU A 109 10.16 -4.95 -4.69
CA LEU A 109 9.21 -5.81 -5.38
C LEU A 109 8.61 -6.87 -4.45
N TYR A 110 9.43 -7.44 -3.57
CA TYR A 110 8.96 -8.39 -2.56
C TYR A 110 7.95 -7.76 -1.58
N ILE A 111 8.24 -6.56 -1.06
CA ILE A 111 7.34 -5.85 -0.15
C ILE A 111 6.03 -5.46 -0.84
N ASP A 112 6.08 -4.99 -2.08
CA ASP A 112 4.88 -4.63 -2.85
C ASP A 112 4.03 -5.87 -3.18
N ALA A 113 4.67 -7.01 -3.49
CA ALA A 113 3.98 -8.29 -3.69
C ALA A 113 3.29 -8.79 -2.41
N LEU A 114 3.95 -8.70 -1.24
CA LEU A 114 3.33 -9.03 0.05
C LEU A 114 2.15 -8.11 0.38
N SER A 115 2.28 -6.83 0.05
CA SER A 115 1.21 -5.84 0.22
C SER A 115 -0.01 -6.21 -0.62
N LEU A 116 0.16 -6.47 -1.92
CA LEU A 116 -0.95 -6.91 -2.78
C LEU A 116 -1.58 -8.22 -2.29
N ASN A 117 -0.74 -9.20 -1.95
CA ASN A 117 -1.18 -10.50 -1.43
C ASN A 117 -2.11 -10.37 -0.21
N SER A 118 -1.77 -9.45 0.71
CA SER A 118 -2.56 -9.16 1.92
C SER A 118 -3.99 -8.68 1.63
N PHE A 119 -4.23 -8.08 0.47
CA PHE A 119 -5.52 -7.50 0.11
C PHE A 119 -6.37 -8.39 -0.81
N LEU A 120 -5.83 -9.51 -1.32
CA LEU A 120 -6.59 -10.37 -2.24
C LEU A 120 -7.94 -10.84 -1.68
N PRO A 121 -8.08 -11.28 -0.41
CA PRO A 121 -9.40 -11.67 0.12
C PRO A 121 -10.42 -10.51 0.10
N LEU A 122 -9.96 -9.29 0.36
CA LEU A 122 -10.78 -8.09 0.32
C LEU A 122 -11.16 -7.71 -1.12
N PHE A 123 -10.23 -7.85 -2.07
CA PHE A 123 -10.52 -7.66 -3.49
C PHE A 123 -11.49 -8.72 -4.03
N THR A 124 -11.39 -9.97 -3.57
CA THR A 124 -12.38 -11.01 -3.91
C THR A 124 -13.76 -10.62 -3.42
N LYS A 125 -13.88 -10.14 -2.18
CA LYS A 125 -15.17 -9.67 -1.66
C LYS A 125 -15.71 -8.50 -2.48
N ARG A 126 -14.88 -7.50 -2.77
CA ARG A 126 -15.26 -6.35 -3.61
C ARG A 126 -15.73 -6.76 -5.00
N ALA A 127 -14.99 -7.63 -5.69
CA ALA A 127 -15.32 -8.11 -7.03
C ALA A 127 -16.71 -8.76 -7.07
N LEU A 128 -17.09 -9.44 -5.99
CA LEU A 128 -18.37 -10.15 -5.83
C LEU A 128 -19.46 -9.30 -5.16
N GLY A 129 -19.26 -8.00 -4.98
CA GLY A 129 -20.22 -7.12 -4.30
C GLY A 129 -20.46 -7.44 -2.83
N LYS A 130 -19.52 -8.13 -2.16
CA LYS A 130 -19.61 -8.53 -0.75
C LYS A 130 -18.97 -7.50 0.16
N VAL A 131 -19.56 -7.33 1.34
CA VAL A 131 -19.06 -6.40 2.36
C VAL A 131 -17.92 -7.05 3.16
N ALA A 132 -16.91 -6.25 3.50
CA ALA A 132 -15.85 -6.67 4.42
C ALA A 132 -16.40 -6.86 5.85
N THR A 133 -15.73 -7.68 6.63
CA THR A 133 -16.15 -8.12 7.97
C THR A 133 -15.04 -7.87 8.97
N ARG A 134 -15.36 -7.95 10.26
CA ARG A 134 -14.38 -7.84 11.35
C ARG A 134 -13.24 -8.86 11.21
N GLN A 135 -13.52 -10.05 10.69
CA GLN A 135 -12.51 -11.07 10.46
C GLN A 135 -11.53 -10.67 9.35
N ASP A 136 -12.01 -10.03 8.29
CA ASP A 136 -11.12 -9.53 7.22
C ASP A 136 -10.18 -8.44 7.77
N CYS A 137 -10.68 -7.57 8.65
CA CYS A 137 -9.85 -6.60 9.35
C CYS A 137 -8.76 -7.28 10.19
N ALA A 138 -9.11 -8.33 10.94
CA ALA A 138 -8.15 -9.07 11.75
C ALA A 138 -7.08 -9.78 10.89
N GLN A 139 -7.48 -10.38 9.77
CA GLN A 139 -6.57 -11.02 8.82
C GLN A 139 -5.63 -10.00 8.16
N LEU A 140 -6.18 -8.85 7.71
CA LEU A 140 -5.38 -7.77 7.15
C LEU A 140 -4.41 -7.18 8.18
N TYR A 141 -4.83 -7.04 9.43
CA TYR A 141 -3.97 -6.59 10.51
C TYR A 141 -2.79 -7.54 10.74
N ALA A 142 -3.06 -8.85 10.80
CA ALA A 142 -2.01 -9.86 10.94
C ALA A 142 -1.02 -9.83 9.75
N SER A 143 -1.53 -9.77 8.52
CA SER A 143 -0.67 -9.80 7.33
C SER A 143 0.14 -8.52 7.14
N THR A 144 -0.44 -7.35 7.44
CA THR A 144 0.29 -6.06 7.43
C THR A 144 1.32 -5.98 8.55
N GLY A 145 1.06 -6.58 9.71
CA GLY A 145 2.06 -6.75 10.77
C GLY A 145 3.30 -7.53 10.31
N VAL A 146 3.11 -8.61 9.54
CA VAL A 146 4.22 -9.36 8.92
C VAL A 146 5.03 -8.47 7.97
N ILE A 147 4.39 -7.62 7.17
CA ILE A 147 5.09 -6.69 6.26
C ILE A 147 5.92 -5.67 7.06
N LEU A 148 5.36 -5.13 8.14
CA LEU A 148 6.07 -4.19 9.02
C LEU A 148 7.28 -4.84 9.68
N ASP A 149 7.16 -6.10 10.11
CA ASP A 149 8.30 -6.88 10.60
C ASP A 149 9.40 -7.01 9.54
N GLN A 150 9.03 -7.37 8.30
CA GLN A 150 10.00 -7.49 7.19
C GLN A 150 10.71 -6.16 6.90
N LEU A 151 10.00 -5.04 6.95
CA LEU A 151 10.56 -3.70 6.77
C LEU A 151 11.53 -3.30 7.89
N GLY A 152 11.42 -3.90 9.08
CA GLY A 152 12.35 -3.70 10.20
C GLY A 152 13.63 -4.56 10.16
N ARG A 153 13.71 -5.58 9.29
CA ARG A 153 14.83 -6.54 9.26
C ARG A 153 16.09 -6.00 8.56
N PRO A 154 17.30 -6.52 8.87
CA PRO A 154 18.54 -6.06 8.23
C PRO A 154 18.55 -6.10 6.69
N ARG A 155 17.82 -7.02 6.05
CA ARG A 155 17.71 -7.06 4.59
C ARG A 155 17.05 -5.80 4.00
N SER A 156 16.17 -5.15 4.76
CA SER A 156 15.56 -3.89 4.36
C SER A 156 16.53 -2.71 4.40
N SER A 157 17.74 -2.85 4.95
CA SER A 157 18.79 -1.83 4.86
C SER A 157 19.34 -1.65 3.43
N GLN A 158 19.07 -2.62 2.54
CA GLN A 158 19.39 -2.55 1.11
C GLN A 158 18.35 -1.76 0.31
N LEU A 159 17.19 -1.46 0.90
CA LEU A 159 16.18 -0.61 0.28
C LEU A 159 16.63 0.84 0.29
N ASP A 160 16.23 1.58 -0.74
CA ASP A 160 16.29 3.03 -0.69
C ASP A 160 15.56 3.55 0.57
N VAL A 161 16.22 4.46 1.28
CA VAL A 161 15.75 4.98 2.57
C VAL A 161 14.38 5.66 2.42
N SER A 162 14.17 6.40 1.32
CA SER A 162 12.90 7.08 1.04
C SER A 162 11.78 6.08 0.76
N TYR A 163 12.08 5.04 -0.04
CA TYR A 163 11.13 3.95 -0.30
C TYR A 163 10.71 3.23 0.99
N ARG A 164 11.69 2.80 1.80
CA ARG A 164 11.42 2.10 3.06
C ARG A 164 10.52 2.92 3.98
N LYS A 165 10.83 4.21 4.16
CA LYS A 165 10.06 5.15 4.99
C LYS A 165 8.61 5.28 4.49
N THR A 166 8.44 5.42 3.18
CA THR A 166 7.13 5.55 2.55
C THR A 166 6.30 4.29 2.79
N LYS A 167 6.87 3.11 2.53
CA LYS A 167 6.18 1.83 2.72
C LYS A 167 5.91 1.48 4.18
N GLN A 168 6.77 1.87 5.11
CA GLN A 168 6.50 1.74 6.54
C GLN A 168 5.30 2.61 6.95
N SER A 169 5.26 3.87 6.52
CA SER A 169 4.15 4.77 6.83
C SER A 169 2.83 4.26 6.24
N GLU A 170 2.82 3.88 4.97
CA GLU A 170 1.63 3.33 4.30
C GLU A 170 1.08 2.09 5.02
N ASN A 171 1.94 1.11 5.30
CA ASN A 171 1.51 -0.14 5.94
C ASN A 171 1.14 0.05 7.41
N LEU A 172 1.80 0.97 8.13
CA LEU A 172 1.43 1.30 9.51
C LEU A 172 0.03 1.92 9.56
N ALA A 173 -0.29 2.84 8.64
CA ALA A 173 -1.63 3.42 8.56
C ALA A 173 -2.70 2.33 8.30
N ARG A 174 -2.45 1.44 7.33
CA ARG A 174 -3.35 0.32 7.00
C ARG A 174 -3.52 -0.64 8.18
N ALA A 175 -2.44 -1.01 8.84
CA ALA A 175 -2.47 -1.88 10.02
C ALA A 175 -3.27 -1.25 11.15
N LEU A 176 -3.00 0.03 11.49
CA LEU A 176 -3.72 0.74 12.55
C LEU A 176 -5.22 0.88 12.25
N ALA A 177 -5.59 1.07 10.97
CA ALA A 177 -6.96 1.12 10.53
C ALA A 177 -7.64 -0.26 10.64
N ALA A 178 -6.99 -1.33 10.17
CA ALA A 178 -7.49 -2.70 10.27
C ALA A 178 -7.64 -3.16 11.73
N ARG A 179 -6.72 -2.77 12.62
CA ARG A 179 -6.76 -3.07 14.07
C ARG A 179 -8.04 -2.60 14.76
N THR A 180 -8.72 -1.59 14.22
CA THR A 180 -9.99 -1.10 14.77
C THR A 180 -11.14 -2.11 14.67
N LEU A 181 -10.99 -3.15 13.84
CA LEU A 181 -12.02 -4.14 13.50
C LEU A 181 -13.32 -3.53 12.98
N GLN A 182 -13.26 -2.34 12.38
CA GLN A 182 -14.37 -1.66 11.71
C GLN A 182 -14.15 -1.77 10.18
N PRO A 183 -14.94 -2.58 9.45
CA PRO A 183 -14.74 -2.81 8.02
C PRO A 183 -14.79 -1.56 7.14
N GLU A 184 -15.60 -0.59 7.53
CA GLU A 184 -15.71 0.72 6.87
C GLU A 184 -14.41 1.54 6.95
N LEU A 185 -13.55 1.25 7.94
CA LEU A 185 -12.26 1.91 8.13
C LEU A 185 -11.11 1.22 7.38
N ILE A 186 -11.37 0.18 6.58
CA ILE A 186 -10.31 -0.48 5.83
C ILE A 186 -9.72 0.52 4.81
N MET A 187 -8.40 0.71 4.90
CA MET A 187 -7.63 1.47 3.92
C MET A 187 -7.14 0.53 2.82
N TYR A 188 -7.62 0.72 1.59
CA TYR A 188 -7.19 -0.05 0.43
C TYR A 188 -5.88 0.47 -0.15
N ILE A 189 -5.08 -0.45 -0.67
CA ILE A 189 -3.92 -0.15 -1.52
C ILE A 189 -4.38 0.34 -2.90
N ALA A 190 -3.61 1.22 -3.50
CA ALA A 190 -3.85 1.73 -4.85
C ALA A 190 -3.06 0.93 -5.89
N SER A 191 -3.66 0.76 -7.08
CA SER A 191 -2.94 0.15 -8.20
C SER A 191 -1.90 1.12 -8.77
N PRO A 192 -0.87 0.64 -9.48
CA PRO A 192 0.08 1.49 -10.21
C PRO A 192 -0.56 2.55 -11.11
N ARG A 193 -1.72 2.25 -11.71
CA ARG A 193 -2.50 3.18 -12.52
C ARG A 193 -3.06 4.31 -11.66
N GLU A 194 -3.64 3.96 -10.51
CA GLU A 194 -4.20 4.93 -9.57
C GLU A 194 -3.10 5.84 -9.01
N GLU A 195 -1.96 5.28 -8.60
CA GLU A 195 -0.82 6.03 -8.06
C GLU A 195 -0.05 6.85 -9.12
N GLY A 196 -0.13 6.47 -10.38
CA GLY A 196 0.61 7.06 -11.49
C GLY A 196 -0.06 8.26 -12.15
N SER A 197 -1.28 8.60 -11.73
CA SER A 197 -2.12 9.63 -12.33
C SER A 197 -1.49 11.04 -12.27
N ASN A 198 -1.60 11.78 -13.37
CA ASN A 198 -1.29 13.22 -13.40
C ASN A 198 -2.43 14.09 -12.88
N GLN A 199 -3.60 13.49 -12.60
CA GLN A 199 -4.75 14.15 -11.99
C GLN A 199 -4.66 14.05 -10.46
N PRO A 200 -4.55 15.19 -9.75
CA PRO A 200 -4.43 15.27 -8.30
C PRO A 200 -5.46 14.49 -7.49
N ASP A 201 -6.69 14.38 -7.99
CA ASP A 201 -7.83 13.80 -7.28
C ASP A 201 -7.97 12.28 -7.53
N LEU A 202 -7.07 11.73 -8.33
CA LEU A 202 -6.97 10.30 -8.60
C LEU A 202 -5.66 9.69 -8.08
N ASN A 203 -4.62 10.51 -7.89
CA ASN A 203 -3.29 10.10 -7.46
C ASN A 203 -3.19 9.97 -5.94
N HIS A 204 -3.38 8.75 -5.45
CA HIS A 204 -3.36 8.44 -4.01
C HIS A 204 -2.65 7.11 -3.75
N ASP A 205 -1.83 7.06 -2.71
CA ASP A 205 -1.10 5.86 -2.29
C ASP A 205 -2.02 4.86 -1.55
N SER A 206 -3.10 5.36 -0.94
CA SER A 206 -4.15 4.57 -0.29
C SER A 206 -5.45 5.37 -0.20
N TYR A 207 -6.56 4.68 0.00
CA TYR A 207 -7.88 5.30 0.06
C TYR A 207 -8.86 4.50 0.91
N PHE A 208 -9.87 5.19 1.44
CA PHE A 208 -11.07 4.52 1.95
C PHE A 208 -12.11 4.39 0.85
N ILE A 209 -13.08 3.51 1.05
CA ILE A 209 -14.25 3.41 0.18
C ILE A 209 -15.50 3.65 1.02
N LYS A 210 -16.34 4.58 0.58
CA LYS A 210 -17.65 4.82 1.17
C LYS A 210 -18.69 4.90 0.06
N GLN A 211 -19.72 4.06 0.14
CA GLN A 211 -20.82 4.03 -0.84
C GLN A 211 -20.33 3.91 -2.29
N GLY A 212 -19.27 3.14 -2.54
CA GLY A 212 -18.67 2.97 -3.87
C GLY A 212 -17.78 4.14 -4.31
N VAL A 213 -17.60 5.16 -3.48
CA VAL A 213 -16.75 6.33 -3.77
C VAL A 213 -15.42 6.20 -3.06
N LYS A 214 -14.35 6.46 -3.80
CA LYS A 214 -12.98 6.55 -3.30
C LYS A 214 -12.81 7.84 -2.49
N LEU A 215 -12.45 7.72 -1.22
CA LEU A 215 -12.07 8.84 -0.38
C LEU A 215 -10.54 8.91 -0.31
N PRO A 216 -9.91 9.90 -0.95
CA PRO A 216 -8.45 9.99 -1.01
C PRO A 216 -7.86 10.41 0.33
N ILE A 217 -6.69 9.85 0.67
CA ILE A 217 -6.07 10.07 1.98
C ILE A 217 -4.79 10.92 1.91
N GLN A 218 -4.02 10.87 0.81
CA GLN A 218 -2.72 11.54 0.70
C GLN A 218 -2.35 11.98 -0.72
N LYS A 219 -1.53 13.04 -0.80
CA LYS A 219 -0.81 13.57 -1.98
C LYS A 219 0.70 13.44 -1.72
N LYS A 220 1.46 12.97 -2.71
CA LYS A 220 2.89 12.63 -2.65
C LYS A 220 3.79 13.81 -2.22
N LEU A 221 4.80 13.53 -1.37
CA LEU A 221 5.81 14.46 -0.85
C LEU A 221 7.01 14.71 -1.79
N ILE A 222 6.93 14.31 -3.07
CA ILE A 222 8.01 14.56 -4.05
C ILE A 222 7.62 15.77 -4.91
N ASP A 223 8.53 16.73 -5.04
CA ASP A 223 8.36 17.99 -5.77
C ASP A 223 7.91 17.76 -7.22
N ILE A 224 6.68 18.18 -7.53
CA ILE A 224 6.16 18.35 -8.89
C ILE A 224 5.65 19.78 -8.94
N LYS A 225 6.29 20.62 -9.76
CA LYS A 225 6.08 22.07 -9.86
C LYS A 225 4.71 22.49 -10.40
N ARG A 226 3.59 22.07 -9.79
CA ARG A 226 2.24 22.61 -10.02
C ARG A 226 1.42 22.62 -8.73
N ALA A 227 0.71 23.73 -8.51
CA ALA A 227 0.04 24.08 -7.28
C ALA A 227 -1.28 23.31 -7.06
N TYR A 228 -1.55 22.99 -5.79
CA TYR A 228 -2.83 22.46 -5.29
C TYR A 228 -3.58 23.57 -4.53
N SER A 229 -4.92 23.54 -4.54
CA SER A 229 -5.77 24.47 -3.77
C SER A 229 -6.84 23.74 -2.96
N HIS A 230 -6.47 23.27 -1.75
CA HIS A 230 -7.29 22.85 -0.58
C HIS A 230 -8.44 21.81 -0.70
N PRO A 231 -8.88 21.17 0.43
CA PRO A 231 -8.17 21.01 1.70
C PRO A 231 -7.27 19.76 1.67
N VAL A 232 -6.02 19.99 2.09
CA VAL A 232 -4.99 18.99 2.34
C VAL A 232 -5.08 18.62 3.82
N GLN A 233 -5.22 17.33 4.17
CA GLN A 233 -4.79 16.77 5.46
C GLN A 233 -4.83 15.22 5.39
N VAL A 234 -3.71 14.53 5.11
CA VAL A 234 -2.64 14.19 6.06
C VAL A 234 -2.96 12.91 6.85
N LEU A 235 -2.52 11.78 6.30
CA LEU A 235 -2.07 10.66 7.12
C LEU A 235 -0.55 10.78 7.30
N TYR A 236 -0.08 11.91 7.85
CA TYR A 236 1.26 11.98 8.43
C TYR A 236 1.23 11.05 9.64
N VAL A 237 1.59 9.80 9.37
CA VAL A 237 1.67 8.75 10.38
C VAL A 237 2.64 9.19 11.47
N GLU A 238 3.72 9.90 11.12
CA GLU A 238 4.72 10.34 12.09
C GLU A 238 4.17 11.18 13.26
N PRO A 239 3.59 12.39 13.10
CA PRO A 239 2.93 13.14 14.17
C PRO A 239 1.90 12.33 14.95
N THR A 240 1.22 11.39 14.29
CA THR A 240 0.24 10.51 14.93
C THR A 240 0.93 9.53 15.86
N ALA A 241 2.02 8.92 15.37
CA ALA A 241 2.86 8.00 16.10
C ALA A 241 3.57 8.71 17.25
N GLN A 242 4.15 9.89 17.00
CA GLN A 242 4.82 10.71 18.00
C GLN A 242 3.86 11.10 19.12
N HIS A 243 2.67 11.61 18.78
CA HIS A 243 1.65 11.91 19.77
C HIS A 243 1.22 10.67 20.58
N ALA A 244 1.07 9.52 19.92
CA ALA A 244 0.70 8.27 20.59
C ALA A 244 1.77 7.78 21.57
N LEU A 245 3.04 7.79 21.15
CA LEU A 245 4.19 7.41 21.98
C LEU A 245 4.35 8.35 23.17
N MET A 246 4.28 9.67 22.94
CA MET A 246 4.35 10.68 24.01
C MET A 246 3.22 10.51 25.04
N ARG A 247 2.00 10.17 24.60
CA ARG A 247 0.86 9.95 25.51
C ARG A 247 0.91 8.62 26.25
N ALA A 248 1.78 7.71 25.81
CA ALA A 248 2.09 6.46 26.48
C ALA A 248 3.37 6.55 27.34
N ASP A 249 3.94 7.76 27.49
CA ASP A 249 5.19 8.02 28.21
C ASP A 249 6.41 7.27 27.62
N ILE A 250 6.39 6.99 26.31
CA ILE A 250 7.51 6.38 25.57
C ILE A 250 8.33 7.49 24.91
N GLU A 251 9.62 7.56 25.22
CA GLU A 251 10.55 8.47 24.57
C GLU A 251 10.77 8.08 23.11
N VAL A 252 10.60 9.04 22.20
CA VAL A 252 10.93 8.85 20.79
C VAL A 252 12.43 9.02 20.64
N PRO A 253 13.16 8.00 20.14
CA PRO A 253 14.60 8.11 19.95
C PRO A 253 14.95 9.24 18.98
N ASP A 254 16.08 9.91 19.20
CA ASP A 254 16.55 10.99 18.33
C ASP A 254 16.67 10.49 16.87
N ALA A 255 16.21 11.30 15.92
CA ALA A 255 16.24 11.01 14.48
C ALA A 255 17.66 10.65 13.98
N LYS A 256 18.70 11.08 14.70
CA LYS A 256 20.10 10.68 14.44
C LYS A 256 20.35 9.17 14.51
N TYR A 257 19.56 8.41 15.27
CA TYR A 257 19.77 6.97 15.49
C TYR A 257 18.85 6.07 14.67
N ILE A 258 17.63 6.55 14.34
CA ILE A 258 16.59 5.74 13.66
C ILE A 258 16.22 6.32 12.27
N GLY A 259 16.78 7.48 11.91
CA GLY A 259 16.53 8.21 10.67
C GLY A 259 15.34 9.19 10.78
N ASP A 260 15.01 9.87 9.68
CA ASP A 260 13.79 10.70 9.63
C ASP A 260 12.56 9.79 9.78
N PHE A 261 11.67 10.09 10.73
CA PHE A 261 10.49 9.31 11.17
C PHE A 261 10.72 8.26 12.27
N PRO A 262 11.44 8.58 13.37
CA PRO A 262 11.71 7.62 14.45
C PRO A 262 10.45 7.08 15.12
N ALA A 263 9.37 7.88 15.22
CA ALA A 263 8.13 7.44 15.86
C ALA A 263 7.39 6.40 15.01
N THR A 264 7.36 6.58 13.69
CA THR A 264 6.76 5.63 12.74
C THR A 264 7.47 4.30 12.79
N VAL A 265 8.81 4.29 12.83
CA VAL A 265 9.59 3.05 12.91
C VAL A 265 9.32 2.32 14.22
N LEU A 266 9.37 3.01 15.35
CA LEU A 266 9.13 2.41 16.66
C LEU A 266 7.71 1.86 16.78
N LEU A 267 6.70 2.64 16.38
CA LEU A 267 5.31 2.20 16.43
C LEU A 267 5.02 1.05 15.44
N SER A 268 5.72 1.01 14.29
CA SER A 268 5.65 -0.12 13.36
C SER A 268 6.15 -1.41 13.99
N ALA A 269 7.21 -1.34 14.80
CA ALA A 269 7.73 -2.49 15.53
C ALA A 269 6.70 -3.01 16.53
N PHE A 270 6.09 -2.14 17.34
CA PHE A 270 5.05 -2.55 18.30
C PHE A 270 3.85 -3.20 17.60
N VAL A 271 3.40 -2.61 16.48
CA VAL A 271 2.30 -3.19 15.68
C VAL A 271 2.69 -4.56 15.11
N ALA A 272 3.92 -4.73 14.63
CA ALA A 272 4.42 -6.00 14.13
C ALA A 272 4.52 -7.05 15.24
N ASP A 273 4.94 -6.66 16.45
CA ASP A 273 5.00 -7.53 17.62
C ASP A 273 3.59 -8.00 18.03
N GLU A 274 2.63 -7.08 18.22
CA GLU A 274 1.25 -7.41 18.58
C GLU A 274 0.57 -8.31 17.53
N ALA A 275 0.69 -7.97 16.25
CA ALA A 275 0.10 -8.72 15.15
C ALA A 275 0.66 -10.15 15.03
N MET A 276 1.90 -10.37 15.46
CA MET A 276 2.55 -11.68 15.46
C MET A 276 2.42 -12.42 16.81
N GLY A 277 1.65 -11.87 17.76
CA GLY A 277 1.44 -12.47 19.07
C GLY A 277 2.66 -12.41 19.99
N ARG A 278 3.60 -11.51 19.72
CA ARG A 278 4.73 -11.21 20.61
C ARG A 278 4.23 -10.32 21.75
N GLU A 279 4.81 -10.52 22.93
CA GLU A 279 4.41 -9.79 24.13
C GLU A 279 4.79 -8.31 23.98
N LEU A 280 3.83 -7.44 24.32
CA LEU A 280 4.04 -6.01 24.41
C LEU A 280 3.94 -5.57 25.87
N ALA A 281 4.76 -4.59 26.23
CA ALA A 281 4.59 -3.84 27.45
C ALA A 281 3.28 -3.03 27.43
N ARG A 282 2.84 -2.59 28.62
CA ARG A 282 1.54 -1.94 28.81
C ARG A 282 1.47 -0.58 28.10
N ASP A 283 2.56 0.18 28.15
CA ASP A 283 2.77 1.44 27.45
C ASP A 283 2.81 1.26 25.93
N GLU A 284 3.49 0.23 25.42
CA GLU A 284 3.52 -0.08 23.98
C GLU A 284 2.10 -0.37 23.46
N THR A 285 1.34 -1.19 24.21
CA THR A 285 -0.07 -1.46 23.93
C THR A 285 -0.93 -0.19 23.96
N LEU A 286 -0.67 0.70 24.93
CA LEU A 286 -1.35 1.99 25.04
C LEU A 286 -1.06 2.89 23.84
N ALA A 287 0.20 2.95 23.38
CA ALA A 287 0.59 3.73 22.22
C ALA A 287 -0.17 3.27 20.96
N ILE A 288 -0.18 1.97 20.67
CA ILE A 288 -0.94 1.44 19.51
C ILE A 288 -2.44 1.74 19.64
N ASN A 289 -3.01 1.61 20.84
CA ASN A 289 -4.42 1.94 21.09
C ASN A 289 -4.74 3.41 20.78
N ILE A 290 -3.88 4.35 21.20
CA ILE A 290 -4.04 5.78 20.92
C ILE A 290 -3.90 6.06 19.42
N ALA A 291 -2.94 5.43 18.77
CA ALA A 291 -2.71 5.60 17.33
C ALA A 291 -3.91 5.08 16.50
N SER A 292 -4.40 3.87 16.77
CA SER A 292 -5.59 3.31 16.09
C SER A 292 -6.83 4.19 16.25
N ARG A 293 -7.07 4.72 17.46
CA ARG A 293 -8.18 5.66 17.71
C ARG A 293 -8.03 6.95 16.90
N SER A 294 -6.80 7.44 16.78
CA SER A 294 -6.48 8.65 15.99
C SER A 294 -6.75 8.43 14.50
N ILE A 295 -6.39 7.27 13.95
CA ILE A 295 -6.72 6.91 12.55
C ILE A 295 -8.23 6.81 12.34
N ALA A 296 -8.96 6.14 13.24
CA ALA A 296 -10.41 6.05 13.17
C ALA A 296 -11.10 7.43 13.25
N ALA A 297 -10.62 8.33 14.10
CA ALA A 297 -11.14 9.68 14.20
C ALA A 297 -10.92 10.48 12.91
N ARG A 298 -9.78 10.30 12.23
CA ARG A 298 -9.49 10.95 10.94
C ARG A 298 -10.44 10.49 9.84
N PHE A 299 -10.77 9.20 9.79
CA PHE A 299 -11.79 8.69 8.87
C PHE A 299 -13.14 9.39 9.09
N ARG A 300 -13.59 9.48 10.34
CA ARG A 300 -14.88 10.11 10.68
C ARG A 300 -14.92 11.60 10.33
N PHE A 301 -13.79 12.28 10.39
CA PHE A 301 -13.67 13.66 9.94
C PHE A 301 -13.75 13.78 8.41
N ALA A 302 -13.04 12.92 7.67
CA ALA A 302 -13.14 12.87 6.20
C ALA A 302 -14.57 12.58 5.74
N ASP A 303 -15.27 11.71 6.45
CA ASP A 303 -16.68 11.38 6.24
C ASP A 303 -17.62 12.59 6.36
N SER A 304 -17.31 13.56 7.22
CA SER A 304 -18.12 14.76 7.41
C SER A 304 -17.88 15.83 6.35
N LEU A 305 -16.77 15.75 5.63
CA LEU A 305 -16.44 16.67 4.53
C LEU A 305 -16.98 16.22 3.18
N ALA A 306 -17.29 14.92 3.04
CA ALA A 306 -17.82 14.32 1.81
C ALA A 306 -19.35 14.28 1.74
N ALA A 307 -20.04 14.61 2.84
CA ALA A 307 -21.50 14.69 2.96
C ALA A 307 -21.99 16.13 2.79
#